data_AF-A0A9D5K7Y3-F1
#
_entry.id   AF-A0A9D5K7Y3-F1
#
_cell.length_a   1.000
_cell.length_b   1.000
_cell.length_c   1.000
_cell.angle_alpha   90.00
_cell.angle_beta   90.00
_cell.angle_gamma   90.00
#
_symmetry.space_group_name_H-M   'P 1'
#
loop_
_entity.id
_entity.type
_entity.pdbx_description
1 polymer ?
#
loop_
_entity_poly.entity_id
_entity_poly.type
_entity_poly.pdbx_seq_one_letter_code
_entity_poly.pdbx_strand_id
1 'polypeptide(L)'
;MSVGGRPLAGPRILRCNLFRLSVTFSTSRVSMDIKPSITVIGLGYVGLPLAVELAGHFSVKGFDINEKRIRILQAGKDPNGEVADEDLANSGLEVSAEPHVIAGADILIIAVPTPIDDHKTPDLTPVIKASETVGRVMKKGAIVCY
;
A
#
# COMPACT_ATOMS: atom_id res chain seq x y z
N MET A 1 -51.21 6.35 -46.88
CA MET A 1 -49.97 6.27 -47.68
C MET A 1 -48.95 5.54 -46.79
N SER A 2 -48.78 4.22 -46.92
CA SER A 2 -47.66 3.57 -47.66
C SER A 2 -46.33 4.28 -47.38
N VAL A 3 -45.26 3.69 -46.82
CA VAL A 3 -44.60 2.39 -47.06
C VAL A 3 -43.70 2.11 -45.83
N GLY A 4 -43.62 0.91 -45.22
CA GLY A 4 -42.64 -0.15 -45.51
C GLY A 4 -41.16 0.28 -45.30
N GLY A 5 -40.25 -0.36 -44.56
CA GLY A 5 -40.22 -1.59 -43.78
C GLY A 5 -38.75 -2.05 -43.58
N ARG A 6 -38.36 -2.40 -42.33
CA ARG A 6 -37.26 -3.30 -41.88
C ARG A 6 -35.77 -2.93 -42.21
N PRO A 7 -34.75 -3.57 -41.59
CA PRO A 7 -34.37 -3.47 -40.17
C PRO A 7 -32.82 -3.38 -39.90
N LEU A 8 -32.45 -3.14 -38.63
CA LEU A 8 -31.21 -3.57 -37.92
C LEU A 8 -29.81 -3.25 -38.49
N ALA A 9 -29.08 -2.33 -37.84
CA ALA A 9 -27.62 -2.26 -37.87
C ALA A 9 -27.04 -2.82 -36.56
N GLY A 10 -27.00 -4.15 -36.45
CA GLY A 10 -26.17 -4.84 -35.46
C GLY A 10 -24.69 -4.88 -35.89
N PRO A 11 -23.77 -5.26 -34.99
CA PRO A 11 -22.33 -5.24 -35.26
C PRO A 11 -21.99 -6.15 -36.44
N ARG A 12 -21.19 -5.63 -37.39
CA ARG A 12 -20.71 -6.36 -38.57
C ARG A 12 -19.79 -7.51 -38.13
N ILE A 13 -20.32 -8.73 -38.18
CA ILE A 13 -19.55 -9.96 -38.00
C ILE A 13 -18.85 -10.26 -39.34
N LEU A 14 -17.55 -9.99 -39.45
CA LEU A 14 -16.73 -10.56 -40.51
C LEU A 14 -16.54 -12.06 -40.20
N ARG A 15 -17.19 -12.92 -41.00
CA ARG A 15 -16.94 -14.36 -40.96
C ARG A 15 -15.63 -14.66 -41.69
N CYS A 16 -14.59 -15.02 -40.95
CA CYS A 16 -13.44 -15.74 -41.48
C CYS A 16 -13.43 -17.13 -40.84
N ASN A 17 -13.78 -18.15 -41.64
CA ASN A 17 -13.74 -19.55 -41.23
C ASN A 17 -12.30 -20.05 -41.37
N LEU A 18 -11.51 -19.96 -40.30
CA LEU A 18 -10.41 -20.90 -40.08
C LEU A 18 -10.04 -20.89 -38.59
N PHE A 19 -10.01 -22.10 -38.02
CA PHE A 19 -9.58 -22.43 -36.65
C PHE A 19 -8.86 -21.31 -35.90
N ARG A 20 -9.51 -20.75 -34.89
CA ARG A 20 -8.80 -20.04 -33.83
C ARG A 20 -9.45 -20.40 -32.50
N LEU A 21 -8.75 -21.26 -31.78
CA LEU A 21 -8.96 -21.46 -30.35
C LEU A 21 -8.93 -20.07 -29.71
N SER A 22 -10.11 -19.55 -29.36
CA SER A 22 -10.23 -18.33 -28.58
C SER A 22 -9.87 -18.70 -27.15
N VAL A 23 -8.60 -18.54 -26.78
CA VAL A 23 -8.27 -18.32 -25.37
C VAL A 23 -8.84 -16.94 -25.04
N THR A 24 -10.09 -16.93 -24.60
CA THR A 24 -10.68 -15.75 -23.99
C THR A 24 -9.95 -15.61 -22.65
N PHE A 25 -8.92 -14.77 -22.61
CA PHE A 25 -8.39 -14.32 -21.33
C PHE A 25 -9.52 -13.50 -20.71
N SER A 26 -10.32 -14.16 -19.88
CA SER A 26 -11.20 -13.47 -18.97
C SER A 26 -10.29 -12.61 -18.12
N THR A 27 -10.13 -11.35 -18.49
CA THR A 27 -9.85 -10.28 -17.54
C THR A 27 -11.09 -10.19 -16.67
N SER A 28 -11.32 -11.22 -15.85
CA SER A 28 -11.98 -11.03 -14.58
C SER A 28 -11.12 -9.98 -13.90
N ARG A 29 -11.53 -8.71 -14.05
CA ARG A 29 -11.31 -7.72 -13.03
C ARG A 29 -11.74 -8.43 -11.77
N VAL A 30 -10.76 -8.87 -10.98
CA VAL A 30 -10.99 -9.10 -9.57
C VAL A 30 -11.33 -7.70 -9.09
N SER A 31 -12.63 -7.38 -9.06
CA SER A 31 -13.12 -6.24 -8.33
C SER A 31 -12.82 -6.57 -6.87
N MET A 32 -11.66 -6.14 -6.39
CA MET A 32 -11.43 -6.03 -4.97
C MET A 32 -12.26 -4.84 -4.51
N ASP A 33 -13.53 -5.09 -4.17
CA ASP A 33 -14.40 -4.10 -3.53
C ASP A 33 -13.92 -3.75 -2.11
N ILE A 34 -12.81 -4.36 -1.67
CA ILE A 34 -12.12 -4.07 -0.41
C ILE A 34 -10.71 -3.59 -0.76
N LYS A 35 -10.43 -2.31 -0.48
CA LYS A 35 -9.07 -1.77 -0.54
C LYS A 35 -8.23 -2.44 0.55
N PRO A 36 -7.03 -2.97 0.24
CA PRO A 36 -6.18 -3.59 1.25
C PRO A 36 -5.77 -2.57 2.31
N SER A 37 -5.68 -3.04 3.55
CA SER A 37 -5.12 -2.29 4.67
C SER A 37 -3.60 -2.34 4.64
N ILE A 38 -2.95 -1.20 4.84
CA ILE A 38 -1.49 -1.07 4.78
C ILE A 38 -0.97 -0.63 6.15
N THR A 39 0.14 -1.21 6.59
CA THR A 39 0.91 -0.67 7.70
C THR A 39 2.34 -0.42 7.26
N VAL A 40 2.83 0.80 7.49
CA VAL A 40 4.22 1.19 7.23
C VAL A 40 5.00 1.15 8.54
N ILE A 41 6.11 0.41 8.55
CA ILE A 41 6.99 0.17 9.70
C ILE A 41 8.24 1.02 9.53
N GLY A 42 8.47 1.92 10.48
CA GLY A 42 9.50 2.96 10.40
C GLY A 42 8.93 4.22 9.78
N LEU A 43 8.75 5.28 10.57
CA LEU A 43 8.23 6.59 10.14
C LEU A 43 9.37 7.61 10.05
N GLY A 44 10.47 7.14 9.46
CA GLY A 44 11.64 7.93 9.14
C GLY A 44 11.47 8.75 7.86
N TYR A 45 12.61 9.17 7.31
CA TYR A 45 12.72 9.92 6.07
C TYR A 45 11.95 9.30 4.90
N VAL A 46 12.00 7.97 4.75
CA VAL A 46 11.30 7.27 3.64
C VAL A 46 9.87 6.89 4.03
N GLY A 47 9.70 6.30 5.21
CA GLY A 47 8.43 5.67 5.56
C GLY A 47 7.30 6.66 5.87
N LEU A 48 7.59 7.82 6.46
CA LEU A 48 6.57 8.83 6.74
C LEU A 48 5.93 9.41 5.46
N PRO A 49 6.68 9.97 4.50
CA PRO A 49 6.07 10.49 3.27
C PRO A 49 5.35 9.41 2.48
N LEU A 50 5.89 8.18 2.45
CA LEU A 50 5.19 7.04 1.84
C LEU A 50 3.84 6.74 2.52
N ALA A 51 3.81 6.73 3.85
CA ALA A 51 2.59 6.46 4.60
C ALA A 51 1.53 7.54 4.37
N VAL A 52 1.94 8.81 4.34
CA VAL A 52 1.06 9.97 4.08
C VAL A 52 0.47 9.91 2.68
N GLU A 53 1.30 9.66 1.66
CA GLU A 53 0.84 9.54 0.27
C GLU A 53 -0.15 8.37 0.10
N LEU A 54 0.14 7.21 0.70
CA LEU A 54 -0.75 6.06 0.63
C LEU A 54 -2.07 6.29 1.38
N ALA A 55 -2.07 7.10 2.44
CA ALA A 55 -3.27 7.38 3.24
C ALA A 55 -4.36 8.13 2.46
N GLY A 56 -3.99 8.87 1.40
CA GLY A 56 -4.95 9.45 0.46
C GLY A 56 -5.73 8.42 -0.37
N HIS A 57 -5.24 7.17 -0.44
CA HIS A 57 -5.80 6.13 -1.30
C HIS A 57 -6.28 4.88 -0.56
N PHE A 58 -5.64 4.52 0.56
CA PHE A 58 -5.85 3.29 1.32
C PHE A 58 -6.07 3.58 2.81
N SER A 59 -6.54 2.57 3.56
CA SER A 59 -6.48 2.64 5.03
C SER A 59 -5.05 2.33 5.46
N VAL A 60 -4.33 3.34 5.94
CA VAL A 60 -2.92 3.25 6.28
C VAL A 60 -2.70 3.52 7.77
N LYS A 61 -1.90 2.67 8.39
CA LYS A 61 -1.34 2.88 9.72
C LYS A 61 0.17 3.02 9.65
N GLY A 62 0.72 3.88 10.49
CA GLY A 62 2.15 4.04 10.70
C GLY A 62 2.57 3.44 12.04
N PHE A 63 3.63 2.63 12.03
CA PHE A 63 4.24 2.10 13.24
C PHE A 63 5.71 2.52 13.33
N ASP A 64 6.13 3.04 14.47
CA ASP A 64 7.54 3.31 14.76
C ASP A 64 7.86 3.00 16.22
N ILE A 65 9.00 2.34 16.46
CA ILE A 65 9.45 1.99 17.83
C ILE A 65 9.81 3.21 18.68
N ASN A 66 10.05 4.36 18.07
CA ASN A 66 10.40 5.58 18.77
C ASN A 66 9.13 6.32 19.23
N GLU A 67 8.73 6.08 20.47
CA GLU A 67 7.57 6.77 21.07
C GLU A 67 7.65 8.30 21.00
N LYS A 68 8.85 8.89 21.10
CA LYS A 68 9.00 10.36 21.00
C LYS A 68 8.63 10.84 19.61
N ARG A 69 9.09 10.13 18.57
CA ARG A 69 8.72 10.40 17.17
C ARG A 69 7.21 10.29 17.00
N ILE A 70 6.60 9.22 17.51
CA ILE A 70 5.14 9.04 17.45
C ILE A 70 4.39 10.19 18.11
N ARG A 71 4.79 10.64 19.30
CA ARG A 71 4.15 11.80 19.96
C ARG A 71 4.24 13.09 19.14
N ILE A 72 5.36 13.33 18.47
CA ILE A 72 5.55 14.49 17.60
C ILE A 72 4.66 14.39 16.35
N LEU A 73 4.61 13.22 15.71
CA LEU A 73 3.77 12.97 14.55
C LEU A 73 2.27 13.05 14.88
N GLN A 74 1.84 12.54 16.05
CA GLN A 74 0.47 12.69 16.55
C GLN A 74 0.09 14.15 16.84
N ALA A 75 1.08 15.00 17.12
CA ALA A 75 0.88 16.45 17.22
C ALA A 75 0.87 17.15 15.84
N GLY A 76 0.88 16.39 14.74
CA GLY A 76 0.85 16.91 13.37
C GLY A 76 2.15 17.57 12.93
N LYS A 77 3.29 17.15 13.50
CA LYS A 77 4.62 17.70 13.17
C LYS A 77 5.55 16.62 12.62
N ASP A 78 6.27 16.92 11.55
CA ASP A 78 7.39 16.08 11.10
C ASP A 78 8.74 16.72 11.50
N PRO A 79 9.52 16.11 12.41
CA PRO A 79 10.82 16.64 12.81
C PRO A 79 11.88 16.60 11.71
N ASN A 80 11.66 15.81 10.65
CA ASN A 80 12.59 15.71 9.52
C ASN A 80 12.28 16.74 8.42
N GLY A 81 11.06 17.27 8.36
CA GLY A 81 10.63 18.22 7.33
C GLY A 81 10.38 17.60 5.95
N GLU A 82 10.15 16.29 5.88
CA GLU A 82 9.85 15.57 4.64
C GLU A 82 8.38 15.70 4.23
N VAL A 83 7.51 15.88 5.21
CA VAL A 83 6.08 16.11 5.01
C VAL A 83 5.69 17.44 5.62
N ALA A 84 4.93 18.26 4.88
CA ALA A 84 4.37 19.48 5.42
C ALA A 84 3.39 19.16 6.56
N ASP A 85 3.43 19.92 7.65
CA ASP A 85 2.55 19.70 8.82
C ASP A 85 1.06 19.64 8.43
N GLU A 86 0.67 20.42 7.43
CA GLU A 86 -0.68 20.47 6.87
C GLU A 86 -1.06 19.17 6.16
N ASP A 87 -0.16 18.60 5.38
CA ASP A 87 -0.38 17.33 4.68
C ASP A 87 -0.46 16.18 5.67
N LEU A 88 0.41 16.16 6.68
CA LEU A 88 0.38 15.16 7.74
C LEU A 88 -0.94 15.21 8.50
N ALA A 89 -1.38 16.41 8.92
CA ALA A 89 -2.64 16.59 9.64
C ALA A 89 -3.88 16.18 8.82
N ASN A 90 -3.85 16.39 7.49
CA ASN A 90 -4.98 16.08 6.61
C ASN A 90 -4.93 14.67 5.99
N SER A 91 -3.82 13.94 6.17
CA SER A 91 -3.59 12.64 5.51
C SER A 91 -4.55 11.52 5.93
N GLY A 92 -5.13 11.60 7.14
CA GLY A 92 -5.86 10.49 7.74
C GLY A 92 -4.98 9.33 8.20
N LEU A 93 -3.65 9.51 8.22
CA LEU A 93 -2.69 8.52 8.71
C LEU A 93 -2.78 8.37 10.24
N GLU A 94 -3.08 7.16 10.71
CA GLU A 94 -2.99 6.81 12.13
C GLU A 94 -1.58 6.34 12.47
N VAL A 95 -0.90 6.98 13.42
CA VAL A 95 0.46 6.58 13.85
C VAL A 95 0.48 6.06 15.29
N SER A 96 1.29 5.04 15.55
CA SER A 96 1.41 4.42 16.89
C SER A 96 2.79 3.80 17.14
N ALA A 97 3.18 3.68 18.41
CA ALA A 97 4.35 2.93 18.85
C ALA A 97 3.99 1.52 19.32
N GLU A 98 2.71 1.16 19.31
CA GLU A 98 2.24 -0.10 19.85
C GLU A 98 2.18 -1.18 18.77
N PRO A 99 2.88 -2.33 18.93
CA PRO A 99 2.94 -3.36 17.88
C PRO A 99 1.58 -3.95 17.48
N HIS A 100 0.56 -3.87 18.34
CA HIS A 100 -0.77 -4.41 18.04
C HIS A 100 -1.44 -3.71 16.85
N VAL A 101 -1.03 -2.48 16.48
CA VAL A 101 -1.61 -1.77 15.33
C VAL A 101 -1.29 -2.44 13.99
N ILE A 102 -0.23 -3.25 13.96
CA ILE A 102 0.23 -4.02 12.80
C ILE A 102 -0.72 -5.20 12.55
N ALA A 103 -1.40 -5.68 13.59
CA ALA A 103 -2.29 -6.83 13.50
C ALA A 103 -3.44 -6.55 12.53
N GLY A 104 -3.70 -7.50 11.64
CA GLY A 104 -4.80 -7.41 10.67
C GLY A 104 -4.44 -6.75 9.34
N ALA A 105 -3.28 -6.10 9.21
CA ALA A 105 -2.85 -5.49 7.95
C ALA A 105 -2.70 -6.51 6.82
N ASP A 106 -3.13 -6.15 5.61
CA ASP A 106 -2.94 -6.96 4.39
C ASP A 106 -1.53 -6.81 3.83
N ILE A 107 -1.00 -5.60 3.87
CA ILE A 107 0.32 -5.24 3.35
C ILE A 107 1.13 -4.55 4.45
N LEU A 108 2.37 -5.00 4.61
CA LEU A 108 3.33 -4.52 5.60
C LEU A 108 4.56 -4.00 4.85
N ILE A 109 4.84 -2.71 4.95
CA ILE A 109 5.98 -2.07 4.29
C ILE A 109 7.03 -1.75 5.35
N ILE A 110 8.21 -2.35 5.28
CA ILE A 110 9.29 -2.18 6.23
C ILE A 110 10.28 -1.14 5.68
N ALA A 111 10.21 0.08 6.21
CA ALA A 111 11.05 1.23 5.84
C ALA A 111 11.98 1.63 7.00
N VAL A 112 12.72 0.66 7.53
CA VAL A 112 13.67 0.86 8.64
C VAL A 112 15.09 1.09 8.12
N PRO A 113 15.94 1.84 8.86
CA PRO A 113 17.26 2.20 8.36
C PRO A 113 18.19 0.98 8.25
N THR A 114 19.10 1.03 7.28
CA THR A 114 20.23 0.11 7.13
C THR A 114 21.52 0.92 7.16
N PRO A 115 21.92 1.45 8.33
CA PRO A 115 23.09 2.30 8.42
C PRO A 115 24.33 1.51 7.95
N ILE A 116 25.17 2.17 7.16
CA ILE A 116 26.41 1.60 6.65
C ILE A 116 27.59 2.04 7.53
N ASP A 117 28.54 1.14 7.77
CA ASP A 117 29.81 1.47 8.42
C ASP A 117 30.84 2.04 7.42
N ASP A 118 32.02 2.42 7.92
CA ASP A 118 33.14 2.94 7.11
C ASP A 118 33.63 1.93 6.05
N HIS A 119 33.31 0.64 6.23
CA HIS A 119 33.61 -0.44 5.29
C HIS A 119 32.47 -0.69 4.29
N LYS A 120 31.45 0.16 4.26
CA LYS A 120 30.25 0.07 3.39
C LYS A 120 29.43 -1.21 3.66
N THR A 121 29.54 -1.77 4.85
CA THR A 121 28.75 -2.92 5.27
C THR A 121 27.47 -2.42 5.92
N PRO A 122 26.28 -2.82 5.44
CA PRO A 122 25.03 -2.43 6.08
C PRO A 122 24.84 -3.21 7.39
N ASP A 123 24.50 -2.49 8.46
CA ASP A 123 23.96 -3.09 9.66
C ASP A 123 22.47 -3.45 9.44
N LEU A 124 22.19 -4.75 9.36
CA LEU A 124 20.83 -5.28 9.17
C LEU A 124 20.06 -5.45 10.49
N THR A 125 20.67 -5.11 11.64
CA THR A 125 20.02 -5.22 12.95
C THR A 125 18.63 -4.55 13.00
N PRO A 126 18.40 -3.34 12.43
CA PRO A 126 17.08 -2.73 12.43
C PRO A 126 16.06 -3.52 11.61
N VAL A 127 16.47 -4.05 10.45
CA VAL A 127 15.63 -4.88 9.57
C VAL A 127 15.22 -6.16 10.29
N ILE A 128 16.18 -6.87 10.88
CA ILE A 128 15.92 -8.11 11.63
C ILE A 128 14.93 -7.87 12.78
N LYS A 129 15.14 -6.82 13.58
CA LYS A 129 14.25 -6.47 14.70
C LYS A 129 12.85 -6.06 14.22
N ALA A 130 12.76 -5.37 13.09
CA ALA A 130 11.48 -5.05 12.48
C ALA A 130 10.75 -6.32 12.03
N SER A 131 11.45 -7.24 11.36
CA SER A 131 10.91 -8.55 10.95
C SER A 131 10.43 -9.37 12.16
N GLU A 132 11.17 -9.41 13.26
CA GLU A 132 10.76 -10.10 14.49
C GLU A 132 9.52 -9.47 15.15
N THR A 133 9.41 -8.15 15.10
CA THR A 133 8.25 -7.42 15.66
C THR A 133 7.01 -7.68 14.81
N VAL A 134 7.14 -7.50 13.49
CA VAL A 134 6.06 -7.72 12.53
C VAL A 134 5.61 -9.19 12.54
N GLY A 135 6.56 -10.12 12.49
CA GLY A 135 6.28 -11.56 12.43
C GLY A 135 5.49 -12.10 13.62
N ARG A 136 5.58 -11.45 14.80
CA ARG A 136 4.84 -11.84 16.01
C ARG A 136 3.34 -11.50 15.95
N VAL A 137 2.95 -10.51 15.15
CA VAL A 137 1.59 -9.94 15.16
C VAL A 137 0.90 -9.97 13.80
N MET A 138 1.64 -10.22 12.72
CA MET A 138 1.08 -10.27 11.37
C MET A 138 0.05 -11.39 11.22
N LYS A 139 -0.96 -11.16 10.37
CA LYS A 139 -1.92 -12.21 10.02
C LYS A 139 -1.34 -13.15 8.97
N LYS A 140 -1.86 -14.38 8.94
CA LYS A 140 -1.57 -15.32 7.84
C LYS A 140 -2.03 -14.73 6.51
N GLY A 141 -1.17 -14.80 5.49
CA GLY A 141 -1.45 -14.30 4.15
C GLY A 141 -1.16 -12.81 3.95
N ALA A 142 -0.62 -12.11 4.97
CA ALA A 142 -0.10 -10.76 4.78
C ALA A 142 1.11 -10.74 3.83
N ILE A 143 1.22 -9.67 3.04
CA ILE A 143 2.35 -9.40 2.16
C ILE A 143 3.33 -8.50 2.90
N VAL A 144 4.62 -8.86 2.89
CA VAL A 144 5.69 -8.06 3.50
C VAL A 144 6.62 -7.54 2.41
N CYS A 145 6.81 -6.23 2.37
CA CYS A 145 7.71 -5.52 1.45
C CYS A 145 8.86 -4.89 2.25
N TYR A 146 10.10 -4.99 1.76
CA TYR A 146 11.30 -4.39 2.32
C TYR A 146 11.88 -3.36 1.34
#